data_AF-V4Q7U9-F1
#
_entry.id   AF-V4Q7U9-F1
#
_cell.length_a   1.000
_cell.length_b   1.000
_cell.length_c   1.000
_cell.angle_alpha   90.00
_cell.angle_beta   90.00
_cell.angle_gamma   90.00
#
_symmetry.space_group_name_H-M   'P 1'
#
loop_
_entity.id
_entity.type
_entity.pdbx_description
1 polymer ?
#
loop_
_entity_poly.entity_id
_entity_poly.type
_entity_poly.pdbx_seq_one_letter_code
_entity_poly.pdbx_strand_id
1 'polypeptide(L)'
;MVEFREVSPGEYFPPTLPNGRFFAQAAGGRDPQEILTVTDVGLECGGVSFLWADITGFSIQGERACLQSRKYPSGGVRFTVGTCYFVGRDLQREKYRNGYPVEYCLMNRITFEQQRL
;
A
#
# COMPACT_ATOMS: atom_id res chain seq x y z
N MET A 1 3.59 -13.20 13.90
CA MET A 1 3.67 -11.73 13.79
C MET A 1 4.85 -11.41 12.89
N VAL A 2 4.71 -10.49 11.94
CA VAL A 2 5.83 -10.08 11.08
C VAL A 2 6.74 -9.15 11.88
N GLU A 3 8.04 -9.44 11.93
CA GLU A 3 9.04 -8.59 12.60
C GLU A 3 9.71 -7.69 11.56
N PHE A 4 9.72 -6.37 11.82
CA PHE A 4 10.35 -5.38 10.95
C PHE A 4 11.69 -4.95 11.53
N ARG A 5 12.77 -5.23 10.79
CA ARG A 5 14.13 -4.82 11.16
C ARG A 5 14.60 -3.67 10.27
N GLU A 6 15.08 -2.59 10.87
CA GLU A 6 15.72 -1.51 10.11
C GLU A 6 17.02 -2.02 9.48
N VAL A 7 17.20 -1.79 8.18
CA VAL A 7 18.39 -2.21 7.40
C VAL A 7 19.22 -1.02 6.94
N SER A 8 18.60 0.15 6.80
CA SER A 8 19.23 1.45 6.60
C SER A 8 18.28 2.52 7.16
N PRO A 9 18.71 3.78 7.38
CA PRO A 9 17.85 4.80 7.97
C PRO A 9 16.50 4.95 7.22
N GLY A 10 15.42 4.53 7.86
CA GLY A 10 14.06 4.57 7.30
C GLY A 10 13.72 3.43 6.32
N GLU A 11 14.60 2.46 6.10
CA GLU A 11 14.34 1.26 5.31
C GLU A 11 14.27 0.03 6.20
N TYR A 12 13.25 -0.80 5.97
CA TYR A 12 12.97 -1.98 6.80
C TYR A 12 13.00 -3.27 5.97
N PHE A 13 13.24 -4.38 6.65
CA PHE A 13 12.98 -5.73 6.15
C PHE A 13 11.95 -6.42 7.05
N PRO A 14 10.85 -6.98 6.49
CA PRO A 14 10.48 -6.93 5.07
C PRO A 14 10.19 -5.50 4.59
N PRO A 15 10.36 -5.20 3.28
CA PRO A 15 10.30 -3.83 2.78
C PRO A 15 8.90 -3.24 2.90
N THR A 16 8.84 -1.98 3.34
CA THR A 16 7.63 -1.16 3.37
C THR A 16 7.67 -0.17 2.20
N LEU A 17 6.50 0.28 1.74
CA LEU A 17 6.45 1.42 0.81
C LEU A 17 6.78 2.73 1.55
N PRO A 18 7.66 3.57 0.98
CA PRO A 18 7.82 4.95 1.44
C PRO A 18 6.63 5.80 0.96
N ASN A 19 6.65 7.09 1.30
CA ASN A 19 5.66 8.03 0.79
C ASN A 19 5.81 8.23 -0.71
N GLY A 20 4.67 8.29 -1.40
CA GLY A 20 4.62 8.36 -2.85
C GLY A 20 3.29 7.88 -3.39
N ARG A 21 3.23 7.64 -4.70
CA ARG A 21 1.98 7.32 -5.40
C ARG A 21 1.95 5.86 -5.80
N PHE A 22 0.86 5.19 -5.49
CA PHE A 22 0.63 3.78 -5.78
C PHE A 22 -0.39 3.64 -6.90
N PHE A 23 0.02 2.97 -7.96
CA PHE A 23 -0.77 2.74 -9.14
C PHE A 23 -1.13 1.26 -9.25
N ALA A 24 -2.38 0.99 -9.57
CA ALA A 24 -2.85 -0.35 -9.86
C ALA A 24 -4.07 -0.29 -10.77
N GLN A 25 -4.41 -1.41 -11.38
CA GLN A 25 -5.66 -1.55 -12.11
C GLN A 25 -6.80 -1.70 -11.09
N ALA A 26 -7.77 -0.77 -11.11
CA ALA A 26 -8.98 -0.92 -10.32
C ALA A 26 -9.78 -2.14 -10.78
N ALA A 27 -10.61 -2.71 -9.89
CA ALA A 27 -11.48 -3.81 -10.25
C ALA A 27 -12.40 -3.43 -11.42
N GLY A 28 -12.24 -4.12 -12.57
CA GLY A 28 -13.01 -3.85 -13.80
C GLY A 28 -12.44 -2.73 -14.69
N GLY A 29 -11.35 -2.06 -14.29
CA GLY A 29 -10.62 -1.10 -15.14
C GLY A 29 -9.80 -1.79 -16.22
N ARG A 30 -9.26 -1.04 -17.20
CA ARG A 30 -8.37 -1.56 -18.25
C ARG A 30 -6.90 -1.22 -18.02
N ASP A 31 -6.63 -0.03 -17.51
CA ASP A 31 -5.28 0.50 -17.34
C ASP A 31 -4.98 0.77 -15.86
N PRO A 32 -3.70 0.66 -15.43
CA PRO A 32 -3.30 1.11 -14.11
C PRO A 32 -3.50 2.63 -13.95
N GLN A 33 -4.15 3.01 -12.86
CA GLN A 33 -4.36 4.40 -12.47
C GLN A 33 -3.86 4.61 -11.05
N GLU A 34 -3.73 5.87 -10.63
CA GLU A 34 -3.40 6.17 -9.23
C GLU A 34 -4.56 5.72 -8.35
N ILE A 35 -4.31 4.72 -7.50
CA ILE A 35 -5.32 4.18 -6.59
C ILE A 35 -5.14 4.75 -5.19
N LEU A 36 -3.90 5.04 -4.79
CA LEU A 36 -3.57 5.54 -3.46
C LEU A 36 -2.36 6.48 -3.53
N THR A 37 -2.32 7.46 -2.64
CA THR A 37 -1.09 8.14 -2.23
C THR A 37 -0.73 7.69 -0.81
N VAL A 38 0.50 7.22 -0.62
CA VAL A 38 1.08 6.84 0.68
C VAL A 38 1.71 8.07 1.30
N THR A 39 1.31 8.38 2.54
CA THR A 39 1.76 9.56 3.28
C THR A 39 2.22 9.18 4.69
N ASP A 40 2.75 10.13 5.45
CA ASP A 40 3.12 9.91 6.85
C ASP A 40 1.89 9.67 7.75
N VAL A 41 0.74 10.23 7.39
CA VAL A 41 -0.49 10.16 8.21
C VAL A 41 -1.40 9.00 7.86
N GLY A 42 -1.25 8.43 6.66
CA GLY A 42 -2.16 7.41 6.15
C GLY A 42 -2.09 7.22 4.63
N LEU A 43 -3.19 6.70 4.09
CA LEU A 43 -3.42 6.55 2.65
C LEU A 43 -4.48 7.55 2.17
N GLU A 44 -4.26 8.15 1.01
CA GLU A 44 -5.22 9.04 0.36
C GLU A 44 -5.69 8.47 -0.98
N CYS A 45 -6.97 8.56 -1.29
CA CYS A 45 -7.56 8.08 -2.53
C CYS A 45 -8.74 8.97 -2.94
N GLY A 46 -8.61 9.73 -4.02
CA GLY A 46 -9.74 10.46 -4.62
C GLY A 46 -10.52 11.39 -3.67
N GLY A 47 -9.83 12.08 -2.77
CA GLY A 47 -10.45 12.94 -1.74
C GLY A 47 -10.88 12.23 -0.45
N VAL A 48 -10.62 10.92 -0.34
CA VAL A 48 -10.83 10.12 0.86
C VAL A 48 -9.49 9.85 1.54
N SER A 49 -9.42 10.10 2.85
CA SER A 49 -8.24 9.79 3.67
C SER A 49 -8.51 8.64 4.64
N PHE A 50 -7.64 7.64 4.61
CA PHE A 50 -7.56 6.51 5.52
C PHE A 50 -6.37 6.73 6.46
N LEU A 51 -6.63 7.20 7.68
CA LEU A 51 -5.58 7.31 8.69
C LEU A 51 -5.06 5.91 9.04
N TRP A 52 -3.77 5.79 9.42
CA TRP A 52 -3.22 4.50 9.84
C TRP A 52 -4.06 3.83 10.95
N ALA A 53 -4.56 4.62 11.90
CA ALA A 53 -5.42 4.15 12.99
C ALA A 53 -6.83 3.70 12.55
N ASP A 54 -7.29 4.14 11.38
CA ASP A 54 -8.59 3.75 10.82
C ASP A 54 -8.49 2.50 9.95
N ILE A 55 -7.29 2.10 9.52
CA ILE A 55 -7.06 0.92 8.69
C ILE A 55 -7.07 -0.31 9.60
N THR A 56 -7.95 -1.26 9.31
CA THR A 56 -8.11 -2.50 10.10
C THR A 56 -7.38 -3.68 9.48
N GLY A 57 -7.01 -3.58 8.21
CA GLY A 57 -6.29 -4.66 7.54
C GLY A 57 -6.12 -4.44 6.06
N PHE A 58 -5.33 -5.33 5.48
CA PHE A 58 -5.10 -5.45 4.05
C PHE A 58 -5.06 -6.93 3.72
N SER A 59 -5.81 -7.36 2.71
CA SER A 59 -5.89 -8.76 2.31
C SER A 59 -5.65 -8.91 0.82
N ILE A 60 -4.85 -9.90 0.44
CA ILE A 60 -4.72 -10.36 -0.94
C ILE A 60 -5.42 -11.72 -1.04
N GLN A 61 -6.39 -11.84 -1.95
CA GLN A 61 -7.09 -13.09 -2.25
C GLN A 61 -7.06 -13.31 -3.77
N GLY A 62 -6.29 -14.31 -4.20
CA GLY A 62 -6.02 -14.54 -5.62
C GLY A 62 -5.40 -13.30 -6.25
N GLU A 63 -6.05 -12.77 -7.29
CA GLU A 63 -5.55 -11.61 -8.03
C GLU A 63 -6.00 -10.25 -7.47
N ARG A 64 -6.66 -10.22 -6.29
CA ARG A 64 -7.26 -9.00 -5.76
C ARG A 64 -6.71 -8.64 -4.39
N ALA A 65 -6.32 -7.38 -4.25
CA ALA A 65 -6.02 -6.74 -2.98
C ALA A 65 -7.24 -5.94 -2.49
N CYS A 66 -7.47 -5.94 -1.18
CA CYS A 66 -8.52 -5.17 -0.53
C CYS A 66 -7.96 -4.49 0.72
N LEU A 67 -8.09 -3.16 0.78
CA LEU A 67 -7.90 -2.35 1.98
C LEU A 67 -9.17 -2.38 2.83
N GLN A 68 -9.04 -2.54 4.14
CA GLN A 68 -10.16 -2.56 5.10
C GLN A 68 -10.00 -1.40 6.09
N SER A 69 -11.10 -0.73 6.41
CA SER A 69 -11.08 0.42 7.33
C SER A 69 -12.37 0.50 8.16
N ARG A 70 -12.25 0.95 9.41
CA ARG A 70 -13.40 1.23 10.30
C ARG A 70 -14.27 2.36 9.76
N LYS A 71 -13.64 3.38 9.16
CA LYS A 71 -14.30 4.58 8.65
C LYS A 71 -15.12 4.30 7.38
N TYR A 72 -14.71 3.31 6.59
CA TYR A 72 -15.34 2.97 5.30
C TYR A 72 -15.64 1.47 5.20
N PRO A 73 -16.69 0.98 5.91
CA PRO A 73 -17.01 -0.44 6.01
C PRO A 73 -17.56 -1.05 4.70
N SER A 74 -18.00 -0.23 3.74
CA SER A 74 -18.62 -0.67 2.48
C SER A 74 -17.65 -1.35 1.49
N GLY A 75 -16.38 -1.51 1.83
CA GLY A 75 -15.46 -2.35 1.07
C GLY A 75 -14.10 -1.76 0.72
N GLY A 76 -13.77 -0.59 1.29
CA GLY A 76 -12.47 0.07 1.12
C GLY A 76 -12.00 0.20 -0.32
N VAL A 77 -10.68 0.14 -0.52
CA VAL A 77 -10.05 0.25 -1.84
C VAL A 77 -9.68 -1.13 -2.34
N ARG A 78 -10.06 -1.47 -3.58
CA ARG A 78 -9.81 -2.78 -4.20
C ARG A 78 -9.13 -2.62 -5.55
N PHE A 79 -8.10 -3.43 -5.79
CA PHE A 79 -7.33 -3.39 -7.03
C PHE A 79 -6.70 -4.75 -7.37
N THR A 80 -6.28 -4.91 -8.62
CA THR A 80 -5.67 -6.13 -9.15
C THR A 80 -4.17 -6.15 -8.84
N VAL A 81 -3.68 -7.24 -8.26
CA VAL A 81 -2.25 -7.47 -8.00
C VAL A 81 -1.49 -7.81 -9.30
N GLY A 82 -0.16 -7.73 -9.31
CA GLY A 82 0.66 -8.03 -10.48
C GLY A 82 0.71 -6.93 -11.57
N THR A 83 -0.25 -6.01 -11.56
CA THR A 83 -0.25 -4.81 -12.42
C THR A 83 0.25 -3.55 -11.70
N CYS A 84 0.61 -3.70 -10.43
CA CYS A 84 0.93 -2.59 -9.54
C CYS A 84 2.30 -1.97 -9.88
N TYR A 85 2.40 -0.65 -9.72
CA TYR A 85 3.68 0.03 -9.65
C TYR A 85 3.60 1.20 -8.67
N PHE A 86 4.76 1.57 -8.14
CA PHE A 86 4.93 2.68 -7.22
C PHE A 86 5.75 3.78 -7.89
N VAL A 87 5.46 5.04 -7.56
CA VAL A 87 6.24 6.20 -7.97
C VAL A 87 6.61 6.99 -6.72
N GLY A 88 7.89 6.89 -6.35
CA GLY A 88 8.48 7.58 -5.21
C GLY A 88 8.93 9.00 -5.54
N ARG A 89 9.83 9.54 -4.70
CA ARG A 89 10.38 10.90 -4.85
C ARG A 89 11.27 11.07 -6.09
N ASP A 90 11.90 10.00 -6.55
CA ASP A 90 12.75 9.97 -7.75
C ASP A 90 11.95 9.96 -9.07
N LEU A 91 10.61 9.93 -8.98
CA LEU A 91 9.67 9.87 -10.08
C LEU A 91 9.83 8.65 -10.99
N GLN A 92 10.57 7.62 -10.54
CA GLN A 92 10.73 6.37 -11.27
C GLN A 92 9.59 5.40 -10.95
N ARG A 93 9.24 4.56 -11.94
CA ARG A 93 8.23 3.52 -11.76
C ARG A 93 8.90 2.25 -11.24
N GLU A 94 8.54 1.85 -10.03
CA GLU A 94 9.01 0.63 -9.39
C GLU A 94 7.90 -0.42 -9.39
N LYS A 95 8.15 -1.62 -9.94
CA LYS A 95 7.25 -2.79 -9.76
C LYS A 95 7.67 -3.66 -8.57
N TYR A 96 8.94 -3.56 -8.18
CA TYR A 96 9.54 -4.33 -7.10
C TYR A 96 10.42 -3.42 -6.26
N ARG A 97 10.41 -3.62 -4.94
CA ARG A 97 11.31 -2.97 -3.99
C ARG A 97 12.02 -4.04 -3.18
N ASN A 98 13.35 -4.07 -3.23
CA ASN A 98 14.18 -5.08 -2.56
C ASN A 98 13.74 -6.53 -2.83
N GLY A 99 13.31 -6.81 -4.07
CA GLY A 99 12.85 -8.14 -4.51
C GLY A 99 11.37 -8.47 -4.20
N TYR A 100 10.64 -7.59 -3.51
CA TYR A 100 9.22 -7.76 -3.20
C TYR A 100 8.35 -6.97 -4.16
N PRO A 101 7.23 -7.51 -4.66
CA PRO A 101 6.26 -6.73 -5.43
C PRO A 101 5.68 -5.59 -4.57
N VAL A 102 5.41 -4.45 -5.19
CA VAL A 102 5.03 -3.22 -4.45
C VAL A 102 3.70 -3.34 -3.70
N GLU A 103 2.78 -4.19 -4.12
CA GLU A 103 1.54 -4.49 -3.40
C GLU A 103 1.79 -5.22 -2.07
N TYR A 104 2.83 -6.05 -1.99
CA TYR A 104 3.27 -6.65 -0.73
C TYR A 104 4.00 -5.62 0.13
N CYS A 105 4.77 -4.72 -0.49
CA CYS A 105 5.40 -3.60 0.22
C CYS A 105 4.36 -2.64 0.83
N LEU A 106 3.21 -2.44 0.17
CA LEU A 106 2.08 -1.68 0.70
C LEU A 106 1.45 -2.39 1.91
N MET A 107 1.20 -3.69 1.79
CA MET A 107 0.71 -4.52 2.90
C MET A 107 1.65 -4.46 4.10
N ASN A 108 2.95 -4.53 3.85
CA ASN A 108 3.99 -4.39 4.86
C ASN A 108 3.96 -3.00 5.50
N ARG A 109 3.81 -1.93 4.72
CA ARG A 109 3.68 -0.56 5.26
C ARG A 109 2.48 -0.45 6.20
N ILE A 110 1.31 -0.95 5.81
CA ILE A 110 0.12 -0.97 6.67
C ILE A 110 0.39 -1.75 7.97
N THR A 111 0.97 -2.94 7.85
CA THR A 111 1.29 -3.79 9.01
C THR A 111 2.29 -3.12 9.94
N PHE A 112 3.32 -2.47 9.39
CA PHE A 112 4.33 -1.74 10.15
C PHE A 112 3.73 -0.60 10.96
N GLU A 113 2.86 0.21 10.36
CA GLU A 113 2.20 1.33 11.04
C GLU A 113 1.24 0.82 12.12
N GLN A 114 0.49 -0.26 11.85
CA GLN A 114 -0.40 -0.88 12.85
C GLN A 114 0.33 -1.41 14.08
N GLN A 115 1.60 -1.81 13.97
CA GLN A 115 2.40 -2.26 15.12
C GLN A 115 2.92 -1.12 16.00
N ARG A 116 2.86 0.13 15.52
CA ARG A 116 3.38 1.32 16.20
C ARG A 116 2.29 2.17 16.85
N LEU A 117 1.02 1.83 16.60
CA LEU A 117 -0.17 2.45 17.19
C LEU A 117 -0.57 1.71 18.47
#